data_AF-A0A962ESI5-F1
#
_entry.id   AF-A0A962ESI5-F1
#
_cell.length_a   1.000
_cell.length_b   1.000
_cell.length_c   1.000
_cell.angle_alpha   90.00
_cell.angle_beta   90.00
_cell.angle_gamma   90.00
#
_symmetry.space_group_name_H-M   'P 1'
#
loop_
_entity.id
_entity.type
_entity.pdbx_description
1 polymer ?
#
loop_
_entity_poly.entity_id
_entity_poly.type
_entity_poly.pdbx_seq_one_letter_code
_entity_poly.pdbx_strand_id
1 'polypeptide(L)'
;MSSYRVRSLNTGAAALVRSFVVLGIATAALLLLVGLARADSMIDSYQAYLSSVDHFNSSGARLTSAAQVLQQDRANFHRFGNGDYDDQYDSYFTSVSRRQMMSNMVDRGGMGSAARSAIVNNNVLVWVEIWQGGSGPYVLVSILP
;
A
#
# COMPACT_ATOMS: atom_id res chain seq x y z
N MET A 1 -78.55 32.28 -17.66
CA MET A 1 -77.17 32.23 -18.19
C MET A 1 -76.25 31.83 -17.05
N SER A 2 -75.90 30.54 -16.94
CA SER A 2 -75.07 30.00 -15.85
C SER A 2 -73.75 29.51 -16.44
N SER A 3 -72.66 30.16 -16.08
CA SER A 3 -71.31 29.92 -16.60
C SER A 3 -70.71 28.67 -15.94
N TYR A 4 -70.45 27.63 -16.73
CA TYR A 4 -69.76 26.43 -16.26
C TYR A 4 -68.25 26.71 -16.19
N ARG A 5 -67.68 26.76 -14.98
CA ARG A 5 -66.24 26.94 -14.76
C ARG A 5 -65.58 25.56 -14.64
N VAL A 6 -64.91 25.11 -15.70
CA VAL A 6 -64.12 23.86 -15.67
C VAL A 6 -62.88 24.09 -14.81
N ARG A 7 -62.80 23.41 -13.66
CA ARG A 7 -61.64 23.45 -12.75
C ARG A 7 -60.66 22.37 -13.20
N SER A 8 -59.52 22.80 -13.74
CA SER A 8 -58.40 21.96 -14.17
C SER A 8 -57.93 21.00 -13.05
N LEU A 9 -58.10 19.69 -13.28
CA LEU A 9 -57.61 18.59 -12.46
C LEU A 9 -56.28 18.06 -13.03
N ASN A 10 -55.26 18.91 -13.19
CA ASN A 10 -53.97 18.47 -13.74
C ASN A 10 -52.77 18.62 -12.79
N THR A 11 -52.96 19.11 -11.57
CA THR A 11 -51.85 19.44 -10.68
C THR A 11 -51.37 18.26 -9.82
N GLY A 12 -52.26 17.28 -9.52
CA GLY A 12 -51.95 16.19 -8.58
C GLY A 12 -51.13 15.04 -9.16
N ALA A 13 -51.45 14.57 -10.37
CA ALA A 13 -50.77 13.44 -11.00
C ALA A 13 -49.32 13.78 -11.39
N ALA A 14 -49.06 15.02 -11.85
CA ALA A 14 -47.73 15.50 -12.18
C ALA A 14 -46.82 15.61 -10.95
N ALA A 15 -47.37 15.93 -9.77
CA ALA A 15 -46.61 16.00 -8.53
C ALA A 15 -46.18 14.60 -8.03
N LEU A 16 -47.07 13.61 -8.10
CA LEU A 16 -46.78 12.23 -7.68
C LEU A 16 -45.76 11.53 -8.58
N VAL A 17 -45.84 11.69 -9.91
CA VAL A 17 -44.86 11.11 -10.86
C VAL A 17 -43.47 11.72 -10.67
N ARG A 18 -43.38 13.03 -10.37
CA ARG A 18 -42.12 13.71 -10.03
C ARG A 18 -41.49 13.14 -8.76
N SER A 19 -42.29 12.82 -7.74
CA SER A 19 -41.79 12.24 -6.48
C SER A 19 -41.18 10.85 -6.65
N PHE A 20 -41.76 9.97 -7.47
CA PHE A 20 -41.19 8.64 -7.75
C PHE A 20 -39.93 8.69 -8.63
N VAL A 21 -39.86 9.61 -9.58
CA VAL A 21 -38.68 9.82 -10.44
C VAL A 21 -37.50 10.41 -9.64
N VAL A 22 -37.75 11.38 -8.76
CA VAL A 22 -36.72 11.95 -7.88
C VAL A 22 -36.19 10.92 -6.87
N LEU A 23 -37.06 10.08 -6.31
CA LEU A 23 -36.66 9.01 -5.37
C LEU A 23 -35.86 7.89 -6.07
N GLY A 24 -36.22 7.53 -7.31
CA GLY A 24 -35.48 6.54 -8.12
C GLY A 24 -34.12 7.04 -8.63
N ILE A 25 -33.98 8.34 -8.92
CA ILE A 25 -32.70 8.95 -9.29
C ILE A 25 -31.79 9.08 -8.06
N ALA A 26 -32.33 9.41 -6.89
CA ALA A 26 -31.56 9.52 -5.65
C ALA A 26 -30.97 8.17 -5.20
N THR A 27 -31.70 7.06 -5.36
CA THR A 27 -31.17 5.71 -5.06
C THR A 27 -30.14 5.25 -6.08
N ALA A 28 -30.31 5.53 -7.38
CA ALA A 28 -29.32 5.23 -8.40
C ALA A 28 -28.01 6.03 -8.21
N ALA A 29 -28.11 7.30 -7.79
CA ALA A 29 -26.94 8.13 -7.48
C ALA A 29 -26.18 7.63 -6.25
N LEU A 30 -26.87 7.11 -5.23
CA LEU A 30 -26.23 6.57 -4.02
C LEU A 30 -25.48 5.24 -4.30
N LEU A 31 -25.99 4.41 -5.21
CA LEU A 31 -25.33 3.16 -5.63
C LEU A 31 -24.06 3.41 -6.49
N LEU A 32 -23.96 4.57 -7.14
CA LEU A 32 -22.79 4.97 -7.94
C LEU A 32 -21.62 5.52 -7.09
N LEU A 33 -21.85 5.88 -5.82
CA LEU A 33 -20.79 6.36 -4.91
C LEU A 33 -20.01 5.23 -4.21
N VAL A 34 -20.39 3.96 -4.37
CA VAL A 34 -19.70 2.81 -3.75
C VAL A 34 -18.40 2.43 -4.51
N GLY A 35 -17.79 3.41 -5.19
CA GLY A 35 -16.62 3.25 -6.05
C GLY A 35 -15.33 2.97 -5.27
N LEU A 36 -15.06 1.68 -5.04
CA LEU A 36 -13.75 1.02 -4.94
C LEU A 36 -12.72 1.61 -3.96
N ALA A 37 -13.02 1.56 -2.66
CA ALA A 37 -11.93 1.32 -1.69
C ALA A 37 -11.40 -0.10 -1.94
N ARG A 38 -10.33 -0.25 -2.74
CA ARG A 38 -9.61 -1.53 -2.82
C ARG A 38 -8.75 -1.63 -1.58
N ALA A 39 -8.98 -2.66 -0.77
CA ALA A 39 -8.09 -2.96 0.33
C ALA A 39 -6.70 -3.30 -0.23
N ASP A 40 -5.66 -2.76 0.39
CA ASP A 40 -4.28 -3.16 0.09
C ASP A 40 -4.12 -4.65 0.41
N SER A 41 -3.39 -5.36 -0.44
CA SER A 41 -3.20 -6.82 -0.30
C SER A 41 -1.76 -7.14 0.04
N MET A 42 -1.54 -7.96 1.06
CA MET A 42 -0.20 -8.44 1.38
C MET A 42 0.30 -9.34 0.25
N ILE A 43 1.49 -9.05 -0.28
CA ILE A 43 2.18 -9.84 -1.29
C ILE A 43 2.97 -10.94 -0.60
N ASP A 44 3.80 -10.56 0.36
CA ASP A 44 4.72 -11.45 1.07
C ASP A 44 5.24 -10.77 2.34
N SER A 45 5.95 -11.51 3.17
CA SER A 45 6.63 -10.99 4.36
C SER A 45 7.86 -11.83 4.68
N TYR A 46 8.89 -11.23 5.27
CA TYR A 46 10.08 -11.95 5.68
C TYR A 46 10.72 -11.34 6.92
N GLN A 47 11.38 -12.21 7.68
CA GLN A 47 12.37 -11.84 8.67
C GLN A 47 13.76 -11.73 8.02
N ALA A 48 14.56 -10.75 8.45
CA ALA A 48 15.97 -10.64 8.07
C ALA A 48 16.82 -10.15 9.24
N TYR A 49 17.98 -10.76 9.44
CA TYR A 49 19.01 -10.22 10.33
C TYR A 49 19.97 -9.37 9.50
N LEU A 50 19.89 -8.05 9.69
CA LEU A 50 20.73 -7.11 8.97
C LEU A 50 22.10 -7.07 9.66
N SER A 51 23.04 -7.87 9.19
CA SER A 51 24.37 -7.93 9.78
C SER A 51 25.30 -6.85 9.23
N SER A 52 26.53 -6.81 9.73
CA SER A 52 27.49 -5.78 9.34
C SER A 52 27.83 -5.82 7.85
N VAL A 53 27.65 -6.96 7.17
CA VAL A 53 27.92 -7.10 5.73
C VAL A 53 26.91 -6.34 4.87
N ASP A 54 25.68 -6.19 5.35
CA ASP A 54 24.60 -5.50 4.63
C ASP A 54 24.74 -3.98 4.68
N HIS A 55 25.63 -3.49 5.52
CA HIS A 55 25.89 -2.07 5.70
C HIS A 55 26.87 -1.50 4.66
N PHE A 56 27.39 -2.32 3.75
CA PHE A 56 28.37 -1.89 2.76
C PHE A 56 27.95 -2.32 1.35
N ASN A 57 28.15 -1.45 0.37
CA ASN A 57 27.97 -1.83 -1.02
C ASN A 57 29.15 -2.69 -1.52
N SER A 58 29.06 -3.17 -2.77
CA SER A 58 30.09 -3.99 -3.40
C SER A 58 31.47 -3.33 -3.54
N SER A 59 31.58 -2.01 -3.36
CA SER A 59 32.84 -1.27 -3.35
C SER A 59 33.38 -1.05 -1.93
N GLY A 60 32.71 -1.57 -0.89
CA GLY A 60 33.08 -1.38 0.51
C GLY A 60 32.67 -0.03 1.10
N ALA A 61 31.87 0.78 0.40
CA ALA A 61 31.40 2.05 0.94
C ALA A 61 30.21 1.84 1.88
N ARG A 62 30.24 2.51 3.03
CA ARG A 62 29.19 2.45 4.05
C ARG A 62 27.88 3.03 3.51
N LEU A 63 26.80 2.28 3.65
CA LEU A 63 25.44 2.69 3.32
C LEU A 63 24.88 3.58 4.42
N THR A 64 24.11 4.60 4.03
CA THR A 64 23.66 5.67 4.94
C THR A 64 22.15 5.74 5.06
N SER A 65 21.40 4.85 4.40
CA SER A 65 19.95 4.78 4.51
C SER A 65 19.46 3.35 4.73
N ALA A 66 18.36 3.23 5.48
CA ALA A 66 17.75 1.94 5.77
C ALA A 66 17.31 1.18 4.51
N ALA A 67 16.80 1.91 3.50
CA ALA A 67 16.44 1.31 2.22
C ALA A 67 17.64 0.72 1.47
N GLN A 68 18.82 1.36 1.54
CA GLN A 68 20.04 0.82 0.95
C GLN A 68 20.49 -0.45 1.67
N VAL A 69 20.44 -0.47 3.02
CA VAL A 69 20.80 -1.65 3.81
C VAL A 69 19.87 -2.82 3.49
N LEU A 70 18.54 -2.61 3.51
CA LEU A 70 17.56 -3.64 3.12
C LEU A 70 17.77 -4.12 1.67
N GLN A 71 18.14 -3.22 0.76
CA GLN A 71 18.42 -3.59 -0.62
C GLN A 71 19.68 -4.46 -0.75
N GLN A 72 20.73 -4.12 0.00
CA GLN A 72 22.00 -4.85 0.02
C GLN A 72 21.81 -6.24 0.62
N ASP A 73 21.10 -6.32 1.74
CA ASP A 73 20.67 -7.55 2.39
C ASP A 73 19.90 -8.47 1.44
N ARG A 74 18.83 -7.98 0.78
CA ARG A 74 18.11 -8.80 -0.21
C ARG A 74 18.97 -9.15 -1.44
N ALA A 75 20.03 -8.41 -1.74
CA ALA A 75 21.01 -8.82 -2.74
C ALA A 75 21.92 -9.93 -2.21
N ASN A 76 22.40 -9.84 -0.97
CA ASN A 76 23.22 -10.86 -0.31
C ASN A 76 22.47 -12.19 -0.21
N PHE A 77 21.21 -12.16 0.22
CA PHE A 77 20.35 -13.32 0.31
C PHE A 77 20.06 -13.96 -1.06
N HIS A 78 19.45 -13.22 -2.00
CA HIS A 78 18.94 -13.82 -3.25
C HIS A 78 19.97 -13.96 -4.38
N ARG A 79 20.96 -13.07 -4.47
CA ARG A 79 21.94 -13.08 -5.56
C ARG A 79 23.22 -13.83 -5.18
N PHE A 80 23.68 -13.64 -3.96
CA PHE A 80 25.00 -14.14 -3.54
C PHE A 80 24.92 -15.41 -2.69
N GLY A 81 23.72 -15.82 -2.25
CA GLY A 81 23.52 -17.01 -1.42
C GLY A 81 24.11 -16.88 -0.03
N ASN A 82 24.38 -15.64 0.41
CA ASN A 82 25.00 -15.30 1.69
C ASN A 82 23.94 -14.72 2.63
N GLY A 83 22.82 -15.44 2.81
CA GLY A 83 21.84 -15.08 3.83
C GLY A 83 22.39 -15.36 5.22
N ASP A 84 22.06 -14.51 6.18
CA ASP A 84 22.33 -14.78 7.59
C ASP A 84 21.39 -15.89 8.10
N TYR A 85 21.77 -16.55 9.20
CA TYR A 85 21.07 -17.76 9.69
C TYR A 85 19.57 -17.53 9.96
N ASP A 86 19.20 -16.32 10.40
CA ASP A 86 17.84 -15.95 10.75
C ASP A 86 17.05 -15.34 9.57
N ASP A 87 17.63 -15.31 8.37
CA ASP A 87 17.00 -14.77 7.18
C ASP A 87 15.97 -15.71 6.58
N GLN A 88 14.80 -15.16 6.29
CA GLN A 88 13.75 -15.86 5.58
C GLN A 88 13.75 -15.50 4.10
N TYR A 89 13.32 -16.49 3.32
CA TYR A 89 13.05 -16.31 1.90
C TYR A 89 11.84 -15.39 1.70
N ASP A 90 11.91 -14.55 0.68
CA ASP A 90 10.78 -13.80 0.15
C ASP A 90 10.67 -13.98 -1.38
N SER A 91 9.45 -14.11 -1.89
CA SER A 91 9.19 -14.31 -3.33
C SER A 91 9.28 -13.01 -4.14
N TYR A 92 9.31 -11.86 -3.46
CA TYR A 92 9.24 -10.56 -4.10
C TYR A 92 10.61 -10.09 -4.58
N PHE A 93 11.60 -9.91 -3.72
CA PHE A 93 12.90 -9.32 -3.99
C PHE A 93 13.92 -10.24 -4.67
N THR A 94 13.46 -11.31 -5.33
CA THR A 94 14.28 -12.25 -6.09
C THR A 94 15.02 -11.60 -7.28
N SER A 95 14.44 -10.56 -7.90
CA SER A 95 15.04 -9.86 -9.05
C SER A 95 15.73 -8.54 -8.68
N VAL A 96 16.76 -8.17 -9.47
CA VAL A 96 17.46 -6.89 -9.34
C VAL A 96 16.49 -5.71 -9.49
N SER A 97 15.58 -5.78 -10.46
CA SER A 97 14.60 -4.72 -10.72
C SER A 97 13.67 -4.48 -9.54
N ARG A 98 13.26 -5.53 -8.83
CA ARG A 98 12.42 -5.40 -7.63
C ARG A 98 13.20 -4.83 -6.45
N ARG A 99 14.46 -5.23 -6.28
CA ARG A 99 15.35 -4.63 -5.27
C ARG A 99 15.60 -3.14 -5.51
N GLN A 100 15.68 -2.71 -6.77
CA GLN A 100 15.80 -1.28 -7.11
C GLN A 100 14.57 -0.44 -6.71
N MET A 101 13.41 -1.07 -6.52
CA MET A 101 12.21 -0.37 -6.03
C MET A 101 12.22 -0.13 -4.52
N MET A 102 13.15 -0.70 -3.75
CA MET A 102 13.16 -0.67 -2.28
C MET A 102 13.05 0.76 -1.72
N SER A 103 13.82 1.72 -2.23
CA SER A 103 13.74 3.12 -1.76
C SER A 103 12.34 3.68 -1.88
N ASN A 104 11.73 3.56 -3.07
CA ASN A 104 10.37 4.03 -3.32
C ASN A 104 9.35 3.28 -2.44
N MET A 105 9.55 1.99 -2.20
CA MET A 105 8.65 1.20 -1.36
C MET A 105 8.72 1.60 0.11
N VAL A 106 9.92 1.91 0.62
CA VAL A 106 10.14 2.42 1.99
C VAL A 106 9.55 3.83 2.15
N ASP A 107 9.71 4.68 1.14
CA ASP A 107 9.18 6.05 1.17
C ASP A 107 7.65 6.09 1.14
N ARG A 108 7.03 5.13 0.45
CA ARG A 108 5.58 4.99 0.36
C ARG A 108 4.96 4.23 1.53
N GLY A 109 5.75 3.41 2.20
CA GLY A 109 5.31 2.57 3.28
C GLY A 109 5.57 3.20 4.64
N GLY A 110 5.97 2.38 5.60
CA GLY A 110 6.06 2.77 7.00
C GLY A 110 7.29 2.19 7.68
N MET A 111 8.11 3.08 8.22
CA MET A 111 9.24 2.72 9.08
C MET A 111 9.49 3.88 10.05
N GLY A 112 9.39 3.61 11.35
CA GLY A 112 9.64 4.61 12.38
C GLY A 112 11.06 5.16 12.34
N SER A 113 11.27 6.41 12.79
CA SER A 113 12.59 7.04 12.80
C SER A 113 13.62 6.27 13.64
N ALA A 114 13.18 5.68 14.76
CA ALA A 114 14.01 4.80 15.58
C ALA A 114 14.46 3.54 14.81
N ALA A 115 13.54 2.89 14.09
CA ALA A 115 13.86 1.73 13.26
C ALA A 115 14.81 2.10 12.11
N ARG A 116 14.58 3.24 11.43
CA ARG A 116 15.50 3.77 10.41
C ARG A 116 16.92 3.93 10.95
N SER A 117 17.05 4.55 12.13
CA SER A 117 18.35 4.74 12.77
C SER A 117 18.98 3.41 13.18
N ALA A 118 18.18 2.49 13.73
CA ALA A 118 18.67 1.20 14.17
C ALA A 118 19.21 0.37 13.01
N ILE A 119 18.48 0.31 11.89
CA ILE A 119 18.88 -0.40 10.66
C ILE A 119 20.17 0.18 10.05
N VAL A 120 20.41 1.48 10.15
CA VAL A 120 21.62 2.09 9.57
C VAL A 120 22.84 1.89 10.45
N ASN A 121 22.66 1.82 11.77
CA ASN A 121 23.76 1.95 12.73
C ASN A 121 24.10 0.66 13.48
N ASN A 122 23.19 -0.32 13.51
CA ASN A 122 23.34 -1.51 14.34
C ASN A 122 23.00 -2.77 13.53
N ASN A 123 23.45 -3.92 14.04
CA ASN A 123 22.92 -5.19 13.57
C ASN A 123 21.58 -5.44 14.24
N VAL A 124 20.52 -5.66 13.45
CA VAL A 124 19.16 -5.77 13.95
C VAL A 124 18.40 -6.85 13.21
N LEU A 125 17.50 -7.51 13.93
CA LEU A 125 16.50 -8.39 13.34
C LEU A 125 15.29 -7.55 12.95
N VAL A 126 14.81 -7.70 11.72
CA VAL A 126 13.66 -6.95 11.19
C VAL A 126 12.58 -7.88 10.70
N TRP A 127 11.33 -7.41 10.81
CA TRP A 127 10.18 -7.95 10.10
C TRP A 127 9.75 -6.98 9.02
N VAL A 128 9.72 -7.46 7.78
CA VAL A 128 9.35 -6.69 6.59
C VAL A 128 8.10 -7.28 5.97
N GLU A 129 7.08 -6.44 5.82
CA GLU A 129 5.87 -6.78 5.10
C GLU A 129 5.85 -6.07 3.76
N ILE A 130 5.49 -6.78 2.70
CA ILE A 130 5.43 -6.26 1.34
C ILE A 130 3.97 -6.25 0.93
N TRP A 131 3.47 -5.06 0.62
CA TRP A 131 2.06 -4.84 0.33
C TRP A 131 1.87 -4.26 -1.05
N GLN A 132 0.78 -4.65 -1.70
CA GLN A 132 0.29 -4.06 -2.94
C GLN A 132 -0.83 -3.08 -2.61
N GLY A 133 -0.54 -1.78 -2.77
CA GLY A 133 -1.55 -0.73 -2.64
C GLY A 133 -2.02 -0.16 -3.98
N GLY A 134 -3.02 0.72 -3.92
CA GLY A 134 -3.62 1.36 -5.09
C GLY A 134 -2.63 2.15 -5.96
N SER A 135 -1.60 2.74 -5.34
CA SER A 135 -0.55 3.48 -6.06
C SER A 135 0.65 2.61 -6.47
N GLY A 136 0.61 1.30 -6.20
CA GLY A 136 1.74 0.35 -6.39
C GLY A 136 2.24 -0.27 -5.07
N PRO A 137 3.35 -1.00 -5.08
CA PRO A 137 3.86 -1.71 -3.91
C PRO A 137 4.53 -0.79 -2.89
N TYR A 138 4.51 -1.18 -1.61
CA TYR A 138 5.18 -0.52 -0.49
C TYR A 138 5.65 -1.53 0.56
N VAL A 139 6.50 -1.12 1.49
CA VAL A 139 6.93 -1.97 2.62
C VAL A 139 6.62 -1.36 3.98
N LEU A 140 6.21 -2.20 4.92
CA LEU A 140 6.20 -1.87 6.34
C LEU A 140 7.36 -2.58 7.01
N VAL A 141 8.13 -1.87 7.83
CA VAL A 141 9.32 -2.43 8.49
C VAL A 141 9.29 -2.16 9.98
N SER A 142 9.51 -3.21 10.75
CA SER A 142 9.58 -3.18 12.21
C SER A 142 10.83 -3.91 12.71
N ILE A 143 11.36 -3.46 13.85
CA ILE A 143 12.46 -4.14 14.54
C ILE A 143 11.85 -5.24 15.42
N LEU A 144 12.43 -6.43 15.37
CA LEU A 144 12.10 -7.54 16.25
C LEU A 144 12.95 -7.47 17.54
N PRO A 145 12.41 -7.91 18.68
CA PRO A 145 13.08 -7.84 19.99
C PRO A 145 14.28 -8.78 20.11
#